data_AF-A0A316N158-F1
#
_entry.id   AF-A0A316N158-F1
#
_cell.length_a   1.000
_cell.length_b   1.000
_cell.length_c   1.000
_cell.angle_alpha   90.00
_cell.angle_beta   90.00
_cell.angle_gamma   90.00
#
_symmetry.space_group_name_H-M   'P 1'
#
loop_
_entity.id
_entity.type
_entity.pdbx_description
1 polymer ?
#
loop_
_entity_poly.entity_id
_entity_poly.type
_entity_poly.pdbx_seq_one_letter_code
_entity_poly.pdbx_strand_id
1 'polypeptide(L)'
;MAKMFQSAAAPADGECARAASPGGRGVRKRIASASPFIKELSMNAAELVAGLGAKLGVSLKLGEAGTCRVHFDDDTVDFEQSGDSLYIMADMGSASGREEAYGRLLTANCLGAESGGACIGLDAAREIFTLHVILRGDIPYEFFEAELTRFLKALRYWKEWLALLAASASPAQEGDAVSSFAAGMIRV
;
A
#
# COMPACT_ATOMS: atom_id res chain seq x y z
N MET A 1 14.76 17.04 -6.91
CA MET A 1 16.20 16.84 -7.16
C MET A 1 16.75 15.93 -6.07
N ALA A 2 16.91 14.64 -6.35
CA ALA A 2 17.53 13.68 -5.42
C ALA A 2 18.98 13.45 -5.87
N LYS A 3 19.94 13.59 -4.94
CA LYS A 3 21.36 13.30 -5.18
C LYS A 3 21.62 11.85 -4.78
N MET A 4 22.35 11.15 -5.65
CA MET A 4 22.69 9.73 -5.55
C MET A 4 24.21 9.60 -5.73
N PHE A 5 24.86 8.71 -4.97
CA PHE A 5 26.21 8.22 -5.26
C PHE A 5 26.34 6.77 -4.81
N GLN A 6 26.71 5.88 -5.74
CA GLN A 6 27.55 4.71 -5.46
C GLN A 6 28.13 4.13 -6.76
N SER A 7 29.37 3.65 -6.65
CA SER A 7 30.25 3.14 -7.71
C SER A 7 30.43 1.62 -7.55
N ALA A 8 30.40 0.86 -8.65
CA ALA A 8 30.95 -0.49 -8.72
C ALA A 8 31.33 -0.87 -10.16
N ALA A 9 32.44 -1.59 -10.28
CA ALA A 9 33.13 -1.98 -11.50
C ALA A 9 32.60 -3.29 -12.14
N ALA A 10 32.71 -3.38 -13.46
CA ALA A 10 32.64 -4.60 -14.30
C ALA A 10 34.07 -5.15 -14.56
N PRO A 11 34.36 -6.20 -15.38
CA PRO A 11 33.51 -7.02 -16.27
C PRO A 11 33.81 -8.55 -16.17
N ALA A 12 33.17 -9.43 -16.97
CA ALA A 12 33.67 -10.06 -18.22
C ALA A 12 33.47 -11.60 -18.09
N ASP A 13 33.34 -12.50 -19.07
CA ASP A 13 33.13 -12.55 -20.52
C ASP A 13 32.90 -14.04 -20.87
N GLY A 14 32.38 -14.32 -22.07
CA GLY A 14 32.64 -15.56 -22.83
C GLY A 14 31.60 -16.69 -22.74
N GLU A 15 31.30 -17.48 -23.78
CA GLU A 15 31.78 -17.51 -25.16
C GLU A 15 30.89 -18.46 -26.01
N CYS A 16 30.99 -18.29 -27.32
CA CYS A 16 30.49 -19.08 -28.48
C CYS A 16 30.74 -20.62 -28.39
N ALA A 17 30.24 -21.56 -29.20
CA ALA A 17 29.67 -21.57 -30.56
C ALA A 17 29.27 -23.01 -31.00
N ARG A 18 28.39 -23.10 -32.03
CA ARG A 18 28.35 -24.08 -33.18
C ARG A 18 28.06 -25.57 -32.88
N ALA A 19 27.68 -26.43 -33.83
CA ALA A 19 26.78 -26.46 -35.00
C ALA A 19 26.92 -27.89 -35.57
N ALA A 20 25.84 -28.62 -35.86
CA ALA A 20 25.85 -29.76 -36.79
C ALA A 20 24.43 -30.21 -37.20
N SER A 21 24.29 -30.59 -38.46
CA SER A 21 23.12 -31.17 -39.17
C SER A 21 23.69 -32.20 -40.17
N PRO A 22 22.93 -33.02 -40.95
CA PRO A 22 21.51 -33.39 -40.91
C PRO A 22 21.28 -34.93 -41.06
N GLY A 23 20.03 -35.40 -40.92
CA GLY A 23 19.56 -36.63 -41.58
C GLY A 23 18.54 -37.48 -40.80
N GLY A 24 17.42 -37.83 -41.43
CA GLY A 24 16.56 -38.93 -40.97
C GLY A 24 15.05 -38.70 -41.09
N ARG A 25 14.40 -39.48 -41.94
CA ARG A 25 12.97 -39.42 -42.31
C ARG A 25 12.04 -39.93 -41.20
N GLY A 26 10.91 -39.22 -41.03
CA GLY A 26 9.60 -39.83 -40.79
C GLY A 26 9.23 -40.24 -39.36
N VAL A 27 8.66 -39.31 -38.59
CA VAL A 27 7.69 -39.62 -37.54
C VAL A 27 6.62 -38.53 -37.57
N ARG A 28 5.34 -38.91 -37.55
CA ARG A 28 4.20 -38.01 -37.48
C ARG A 28 4.39 -37.05 -36.30
N LYS A 29 4.64 -35.76 -36.59
CA LYS A 29 4.68 -34.70 -35.58
C LYS A 29 3.27 -34.59 -35.00
N ARG A 30 3.03 -35.21 -33.84
CA ARG A 30 2.08 -34.63 -32.89
C ARG A 30 2.60 -33.23 -32.67
N ILE A 31 1.84 -32.23 -33.12
CA ILE A 31 2.05 -30.87 -32.64
C ILE A 31 1.63 -30.95 -31.18
N ALA A 32 2.58 -31.33 -30.31
CA ALA A 32 2.50 -30.93 -28.93
C ALA A 32 2.37 -29.42 -29.00
N SER A 33 1.22 -28.89 -28.63
CA SER A 33 1.12 -27.49 -28.27
C SER A 33 2.04 -27.32 -27.06
N ALA A 34 3.30 -27.05 -27.34
CA ALA A 34 4.15 -26.33 -26.42
C ALA A 34 3.53 -24.92 -26.35
N SER A 35 2.41 -24.80 -25.63
CA SER A 35 2.14 -23.57 -24.93
C SER A 35 3.43 -23.31 -24.16
N PRO A 36 4.11 -22.17 -24.35
CA PRO A 36 5.18 -21.81 -23.45
C PRO A 36 4.48 -21.77 -22.09
N PHE A 37 4.78 -22.77 -21.27
CA PHE A 37 4.53 -22.71 -19.84
C PHE A 37 5.45 -21.57 -19.41
N ILE A 38 4.97 -20.34 -19.56
CA ILE A 38 5.56 -19.18 -18.92
C ILE A 38 5.56 -19.67 -17.48
N LYS A 39 6.75 -19.98 -16.98
CA LYS A 39 6.99 -19.92 -15.55
C LYS A 39 6.64 -18.48 -15.23
N GLU A 40 5.38 -18.23 -14.91
CA GLU A 40 4.88 -16.96 -14.42
C GLU A 40 5.87 -16.64 -13.31
N LEU A 41 6.72 -15.63 -13.53
CA LEU A 41 7.82 -15.34 -12.63
C LEU A 41 7.18 -14.84 -11.34
N SER A 42 6.88 -15.79 -10.47
CA SER A 42 6.47 -15.58 -9.11
C SER A 42 7.67 -14.95 -8.41
N MET A 43 7.44 -13.79 -7.80
CA MET A 43 8.46 -12.97 -7.19
C MET A 43 8.27 -13.01 -5.68
N ASN A 44 9.38 -13.13 -4.96
CA ASN A 44 9.36 -13.03 -3.50
C ASN A 44 9.18 -11.56 -3.06
N ALA A 45 8.97 -11.35 -1.75
CA ALA A 45 8.76 -10.03 -1.16
C ALA A 45 9.80 -8.96 -1.56
N ALA A 46 11.09 -9.33 -1.54
CA ALA A 46 12.17 -8.39 -1.87
C ALA A 46 12.17 -8.02 -3.35
N GLU A 47 11.91 -9.00 -4.23
CA GLU A 47 11.79 -8.80 -5.67
C GLU A 47 10.59 -7.92 -6.03
N LEU A 48 9.44 -8.11 -5.37
CA LEU A 48 8.25 -7.28 -5.56
C LEU A 48 8.51 -5.81 -5.23
N VAL A 49 9.13 -5.54 -4.06
CA VAL A 49 9.50 -4.18 -3.65
C VAL A 49 10.53 -3.56 -4.60
N ALA A 50 11.51 -4.34 -5.05
CA ALA A 50 12.48 -3.87 -6.04
C ALA A 50 11.82 -3.56 -7.40
N GLY A 51 10.87 -4.40 -7.83
CA GLY A 51 10.08 -4.21 -9.04
C GLY A 51 9.24 -2.94 -8.99
N LEU A 52 8.63 -2.66 -7.83
CA LEU A 52 7.91 -1.40 -7.58
C LEU A 52 8.83 -0.20 -7.75
N GLY A 53 10.03 -0.26 -7.15
CA GLY A 53 11.02 0.80 -7.31
C GLY A 53 11.35 1.06 -8.77
N ALA A 54 11.65 0.01 -9.55
CA ALA A 54 11.95 0.13 -10.97
C ALA A 54 10.82 0.79 -11.76
N LYS A 55 9.56 0.45 -11.50
CA LYS A 55 8.37 1.05 -12.13
C LYS A 55 8.20 2.52 -11.75
N LEU A 56 8.54 2.90 -10.52
CA LEU A 56 8.50 4.28 -10.02
C LEU A 56 9.75 5.11 -10.41
N GLY A 57 10.77 4.49 -11.03
CA GLY A 57 12.02 5.15 -11.39
C GLY A 57 12.94 5.44 -10.19
N VAL A 58 12.81 4.67 -9.10
CA VAL A 58 13.61 4.79 -7.87
C VAL A 58 14.19 3.44 -7.45
N SER A 59 15.25 3.42 -6.64
CA SER A 59 15.76 2.17 -6.09
C SER A 59 15.09 1.90 -4.75
N LEU A 60 14.21 0.89 -4.69
CA LEU A 60 13.61 0.41 -3.44
C LEU A 60 14.19 -0.96 -3.09
N LYS A 61 14.45 -1.16 -1.80
CA LYS A 61 14.92 -2.43 -1.23
C LYS A 61 14.37 -2.56 0.19
N LEU A 62 14.04 -3.79 0.57
CA LEU A 62 13.88 -4.12 1.99
C LEU A 62 15.24 -3.99 2.69
N GLY A 63 15.25 -3.35 3.85
CA GLY A 63 16.42 -3.25 4.72
C GLY A 63 16.74 -4.58 5.41
N GLU A 64 17.77 -4.58 6.26
CA GLU A 64 18.21 -5.79 7.00
C GLU A 64 17.11 -6.35 7.91
N ALA A 65 16.25 -5.47 8.47
CA ALA A 65 15.10 -5.85 9.27
C ALA A 65 13.90 -6.34 8.43
N GLY A 66 14.03 -6.45 7.11
CA GLY A 66 12.95 -6.85 6.22
C GLY A 66 11.91 -5.75 5.94
N THR A 67 12.23 -4.48 6.21
CA THR A 67 11.28 -3.35 6.09
C THR A 67 11.67 -2.37 4.98
N CYS A 68 10.68 -1.73 4.36
CA CYS A 68 10.87 -0.61 3.42
C CYS A 68 9.68 0.35 3.52
N ARG A 69 9.95 1.65 3.66
CA ARG A 69 8.91 2.68 3.67
C ARG A 69 8.90 3.43 2.34
N VAL A 70 7.71 3.63 1.78
CA VAL A 70 7.50 4.36 0.53
C VAL A 70 6.46 5.47 0.74
N HIS A 71 6.73 6.64 0.18
CA HIS A 71 5.80 7.76 0.18
C HIS A 71 5.12 7.86 -1.19
N PHE A 72 3.80 7.71 -1.21
CA PHE A 72 2.93 7.91 -2.37
C PHE A 72 2.14 9.22 -2.18
N ASP A 73 2.64 10.32 -2.73
CA ASP A 73 2.09 11.66 -2.45
C ASP A 73 2.08 11.94 -0.93
N ASP A 74 0.90 12.10 -0.32
CA ASP A 74 0.70 12.32 1.12
C ASP A 74 0.48 11.00 1.92
N ASP A 75 0.60 9.85 1.27
CA ASP A 75 0.40 8.54 1.88
C ASP A 75 1.74 7.86 2.17
N THR A 76 1.94 7.47 3.43
CA THR A 76 3.09 6.67 3.83
C THR A 76 2.68 5.20 3.90
N VAL A 77 3.37 4.35 3.16
CA VAL A 77 3.12 2.90 3.11
C VAL A 77 4.39 2.16 3.53
N ASP A 78 4.23 1.30 4.51
CA ASP A 78 5.26 0.41 5.03
C ASP A 78 5.11 -0.99 4.45
N PHE A 79 6.22 -1.50 3.93
CA PHE A 79 6.39 -2.88 3.51
C PHE A 79 7.21 -3.60 4.57
N GLU A 80 6.74 -4.76 5.04
CA GLU A 80 7.46 -5.60 5.99
C GLU A 80 7.40 -7.06 5.57
N GLN A 81 8.56 -7.71 5.47
CA GLN A 81 8.66 -9.13 5.22
C GLN A 81 8.68 -9.91 6.54
N SER A 82 7.81 -10.91 6.64
CA SER A 82 7.82 -11.89 7.72
C SER A 82 7.67 -13.30 7.13
N GLY A 83 8.74 -14.08 7.16
CA GLY A 83 8.80 -15.37 6.48
C GLY A 83 8.61 -15.24 4.97
N ASP A 84 7.59 -15.92 4.44
CA ASP A 84 7.17 -15.90 3.04
C ASP A 84 6.09 -14.84 2.75
N SER A 85 5.76 -14.00 3.73
CA SER A 85 4.67 -13.04 3.64
C SER A 85 5.21 -11.62 3.54
N LEU A 86 4.56 -10.81 2.71
CA LEU A 86 4.75 -9.37 2.60
C LEU A 86 3.54 -8.64 3.18
N TYR A 87 3.77 -7.91 4.26
CA TYR A 87 2.81 -6.99 4.85
C TYR A 87 2.92 -5.64 4.14
N ILE A 88 1.77 -5.08 3.78
CA ILE A 88 1.64 -3.71 3.27
C ILE A 88 0.75 -2.98 4.26
N MET A 89 1.26 -1.93 4.88
CA MET A 89 0.65 -1.28 6.04
C MET A 89 0.67 0.24 5.90
N ALA A 90 -0.33 0.91 6.44
CA ALA A 90 -0.36 2.36 6.52
C ALA A 90 -1.21 2.83 7.70
N ASP A 91 -0.85 4.00 8.24
CA ASP A 91 -1.69 4.72 9.19
C ASP A 91 -2.81 5.46 8.44
N MET A 92 -4.03 5.36 8.92
CA MET A 92 -5.20 6.08 8.38
C MET A 92 -5.45 7.40 9.11
N GLY A 93 -5.23 7.46 10.43
CA GLY A 93 -5.47 8.67 11.20
C GLY A 93 -5.72 8.39 12.68
N SER A 94 -5.84 9.47 13.46
CA SER A 94 -6.09 9.39 14.90
C SER A 94 -7.42 8.70 15.20
N ALA A 95 -7.39 7.80 16.19
CA ALA A 95 -8.53 7.13 16.80
C ALA A 95 -8.98 7.76 18.12
N SER A 96 -8.24 8.75 18.64
CA SER A 96 -8.55 9.45 19.90
C SER A 96 -9.88 10.19 19.78
N GLY A 97 -10.83 9.88 20.66
CA GLY A 97 -12.16 10.52 20.69
C GLY A 97 -12.99 10.24 19.44
N ARG A 98 -12.83 9.04 18.86
CA ARG A 98 -13.49 8.60 17.60
C ARG A 98 -14.33 7.34 17.79
N GLU A 99 -14.86 7.11 18.99
CA GLU A 99 -15.65 5.93 19.30
C GLU A 99 -16.85 5.77 18.36
N GLU A 100 -17.40 6.88 17.85
CA GLU A 100 -18.48 6.87 16.85
C GLU A 100 -18.08 6.24 15.51
N ALA A 101 -16.79 6.26 15.18
CA ALA A 101 -16.29 5.70 13.92
C ALA A 101 -16.16 4.16 13.96
N TYR A 102 -16.09 3.56 15.14
CA TYR A 102 -15.68 2.15 15.30
C TYR A 102 -16.66 1.20 14.64
N GLY A 103 -17.97 1.41 14.82
CA GLY A 103 -19.00 0.56 14.20
C GLY A 103 -18.95 0.59 12.68
N ARG A 104 -18.67 1.76 12.09
CA ARG A 104 -18.57 1.93 10.64
C ARG A 104 -17.33 1.24 10.07
N LEU A 105 -16.18 1.38 10.74
CA LEU A 105 -14.91 0.77 10.34
C LEU A 105 -14.95 -0.76 10.48
N LEU A 106 -15.55 -1.29 11.56
CA LEU A 106 -15.78 -2.73 11.71
C LEU A 106 -16.72 -3.28 10.64
N THR A 107 -17.75 -2.54 10.27
CA THR A 107 -18.65 -2.93 9.17
C THR A 107 -17.88 -2.99 7.84
N ALA A 108 -17.01 -2.03 7.57
CA ALA A 108 -16.19 -2.01 6.36
C ALA A 108 -15.22 -3.19 6.25
N ASN A 109 -14.72 -3.66 7.40
CA ASN A 109 -13.89 -4.85 7.52
C ASN A 109 -14.64 -6.15 7.24
N CYS A 110 -15.97 -6.16 7.34
CA CYS A 110 -16.76 -7.37 7.15
C CYS A 110 -16.49 -7.95 5.74
N LEU A 111 -15.79 -9.09 5.70
CA LEU A 111 -15.34 -9.75 4.47
C LEU A 111 -14.48 -8.87 3.55
N GLY A 112 -13.90 -7.80 4.09
CA GLY A 112 -13.07 -6.85 3.35
C GLY A 112 -13.79 -6.08 2.24
N ALA A 113 -15.13 -6.03 2.25
CA ALA A 113 -15.91 -5.51 1.12
C ALA A 113 -15.62 -4.03 0.83
N GLU A 114 -15.45 -3.21 1.87
CA GLU A 114 -15.27 -1.77 1.74
C GLU A 114 -13.86 -1.28 2.15
N SER A 115 -13.06 -2.16 2.76
CA SER A 115 -11.62 -1.96 2.95
C SER A 115 -10.80 -2.35 1.72
N GLY A 116 -11.45 -2.82 0.65
CA GLY A 116 -10.75 -3.28 -0.56
C GLY A 116 -9.90 -4.53 -0.31
N GLY A 117 -10.40 -5.48 0.47
CA GLY A 117 -9.68 -6.70 0.83
C GLY A 117 -8.61 -6.53 1.93
N ALA A 118 -8.33 -5.30 2.34
CA ALA A 118 -7.45 -5.01 3.47
C ALA A 118 -8.17 -5.16 4.82
N CYS A 119 -7.43 -5.08 5.91
CA CYS A 119 -7.94 -5.13 7.27
C CYS A 119 -7.67 -3.79 7.96
N ILE A 120 -8.73 -3.15 8.44
CA ILE A 120 -8.67 -1.96 9.29
C ILE A 120 -8.40 -2.40 10.73
N GLY A 121 -7.36 -1.86 11.34
CA GLY A 121 -6.94 -2.14 12.70
C GLY A 121 -6.97 -0.90 13.58
N LEU A 122 -6.74 -1.11 14.87
CA LEU A 122 -6.52 -0.08 15.87
C LEU A 122 -5.19 -0.36 16.57
N ASP A 123 -4.23 0.54 16.44
CA ASP A 123 -3.08 0.60 17.33
C ASP A 123 -3.50 1.36 18.59
N ALA A 124 -3.84 0.62 19.64
CA ALA A 124 -4.32 1.19 20.90
C ALA A 124 -3.22 1.96 21.66
N ALA A 125 -1.94 1.65 21.43
CA ALA A 125 -0.84 2.32 22.11
C ALA A 125 -0.56 3.70 21.48
N ARG A 126 -0.72 3.80 20.15
CA ARG A 126 -0.55 5.06 19.41
C ARG A 126 -1.87 5.82 19.20
N GLU A 127 -3.00 5.22 19.54
CA GLU A 127 -4.36 5.70 19.25
C GLU A 127 -4.53 6.06 17.77
N ILE A 128 -4.16 5.12 16.88
CA ILE A 128 -4.22 5.31 15.43
C ILE A 128 -5.00 4.16 14.78
N PHE A 129 -5.90 4.50 13.87
CA PHE A 129 -6.46 3.51 12.95
C PHE A 129 -5.43 3.16 11.88
N THR A 130 -5.29 1.87 11.59
CA THR A 130 -4.32 1.34 10.62
C THR A 130 -5.03 0.59 9.50
N LEU A 131 -4.43 0.49 8.33
CA LEU A 131 -4.87 -0.40 7.25
C LEU A 131 -3.73 -1.35 6.89
N HIS A 132 -4.02 -2.63 6.71
CA HIS A 132 -3.01 -3.57 6.22
C HIS A 132 -3.56 -4.65 5.29
N VAL A 133 -2.72 -5.16 4.39
CA VAL A 133 -2.95 -6.39 3.62
C VAL A 133 -1.71 -7.29 3.70
N ILE A 134 -1.92 -8.61 3.61
CA ILE A 134 -0.85 -9.60 3.69
C ILE A 134 -0.86 -10.42 2.39
N LEU A 135 0.21 -10.32 1.63
CA LEU A 135 0.46 -11.13 0.44
C LEU A 135 1.34 -12.31 0.83
N ARG A 136 0.96 -13.53 0.47
CA ARG A 136 1.62 -14.77 0.93
C ARG A 136 2.27 -15.53 -0.22
N GLY A 137 3.49 -15.99 0.01
CA GLY A 137 4.28 -16.75 -0.94
C GLY A 137 4.77 -15.92 -2.13
N ASP A 138 5.40 -16.59 -3.07
CA ASP A 138 5.86 -15.96 -4.31
C ASP A 138 4.67 -15.72 -5.23
N ILE A 139 4.48 -14.46 -5.64
CA ILE A 139 3.32 -14.04 -6.44
C ILE A 139 3.75 -13.31 -7.71
N PRO A 140 2.93 -13.32 -8.77
CA PRO A 140 3.18 -12.48 -9.94
C PRO A 140 3.17 -11.00 -9.58
N TYR A 141 4.08 -10.23 -10.19
CA TYR A 141 4.16 -8.77 -9.96
C TYR A 141 2.83 -8.05 -10.25
N GLU A 142 2.11 -8.45 -11.30
CA GLU A 142 0.82 -7.86 -11.69
C GLU A 142 -0.24 -8.02 -10.58
N PHE A 143 -0.21 -9.15 -9.86
CA PHE A 143 -1.10 -9.36 -8.72
C PHE A 143 -0.72 -8.43 -7.56
N PHE A 144 0.57 -8.31 -7.24
CA PHE A 144 1.06 -7.36 -6.25
C PHE A 144 0.67 -5.91 -6.59
N GLU A 145 0.85 -5.47 -7.83
CA GLU A 145 0.53 -4.11 -8.28
C GLU A 145 -0.98 -3.83 -8.21
N ALA A 146 -1.81 -4.82 -8.55
CA ALA A 146 -3.26 -4.72 -8.42
C ALA A 146 -3.70 -4.60 -6.94
N GLU A 147 -3.13 -5.41 -6.05
CA GLU A 147 -3.43 -5.37 -4.62
C GLU A 147 -2.94 -4.07 -3.97
N LEU A 148 -1.74 -3.60 -4.30
CA LEU A 148 -1.22 -2.31 -3.84
C LEU A 148 -2.10 -1.14 -4.31
N THR A 149 -2.55 -1.17 -5.56
CA THR A 149 -3.46 -0.15 -6.10
C THR A 149 -4.79 -0.14 -5.35
N ARG A 150 -5.35 -1.32 -5.06
CA ARG A 150 -6.60 -1.46 -4.30
C ARG A 150 -6.43 -0.96 -2.86
N PHE A 151 -5.31 -1.31 -2.23
CA PHE A 151 -4.92 -0.86 -0.90
C PHE A 151 -4.82 0.67 -0.83
N LEU A 152 -4.11 1.32 -1.76
CA LEU A 152 -3.98 2.78 -1.80
C LEU A 152 -5.32 3.49 -1.99
N LYS A 153 -6.22 2.94 -2.80
CA LYS A 153 -7.58 3.49 -2.97
C LYS A 153 -8.39 3.41 -1.67
N ALA A 154 -8.35 2.26 -0.99
CA ALA A 154 -9.02 2.09 0.30
C ALA A 154 -8.42 3.04 1.35
N LEU A 155 -7.09 3.13 1.43
CA LEU A 155 -6.38 4.03 2.33
C LEU A 155 -6.84 5.48 2.16
N ARG A 156 -6.83 6.00 0.92
CA ARG A 156 -7.24 7.37 0.61
C ARG A 156 -8.70 7.63 0.95
N TYR A 157 -9.59 6.71 0.60
CA TYR A 157 -11.01 6.80 0.95
C TYR A 157 -11.23 6.92 2.47
N TRP A 158 -10.59 6.05 3.25
CA TRP A 158 -10.77 6.02 4.69
C TRP A 158 -10.10 7.20 5.39
N LYS A 159 -8.94 7.67 4.91
CA LYS A 159 -8.31 8.91 5.37
C LYS A 159 -9.24 10.11 5.17
N GLU A 160 -9.84 10.24 3.98
CA GLU A 160 -10.78 11.31 3.67
C GLU A 160 -12.03 11.23 4.54
N TRP A 161 -12.62 10.04 4.69
CA TRP A 161 -13.80 9.85 5.54
C TRP A 161 -13.55 10.24 7.00
N LEU A 162 -12.40 9.87 7.57
CA LEU A 162 -12.00 10.27 8.93
C LEU A 162 -11.79 11.79 9.06
N ALA A 163 -11.24 12.43 8.02
CA ALA A 163 -11.06 13.87 7.99
C ALA A 163 -12.40 14.64 7.95
N LEU A 164 -13.38 14.14 7.18
CA LEU A 164 -14.73 14.72 7.11
C LEU A 164 -15.44 14.68 8.47
N LEU A 165 -15.34 13.57 9.20
CA LEU A 165 -15.86 13.49 10.56
C LEU A 165 -15.20 14.52 11.49
N ALA A 166 -13.88 14.70 11.36
CA ALA A 166 -13.12 15.70 12.14
C ALA A 166 -13.68 17.11 11.96
N ALA A 167 -13.92 17.49 10.71
CA ALA A 167 -14.45 18.80 10.36
C ALA A 167 -15.87 19.01 10.90
N SER A 168 -16.70 17.96 10.90
CA SER A 168 -18.08 18.04 11.40
C SER A 168 -18.19 18.13 12.93
N ALA A 169 -17.18 17.69 13.67
CA ALA A 169 -17.15 17.68 15.13
C ALA A 169 -16.67 19.00 15.76
N SER A 170 -16.31 20.03 14.95
CA SER A 170 -16.01 21.38 15.44
C SER A 170 -17.22 22.31 15.33
N PRO A 171 -18.03 22.51 16.38
CA PRO A 171 -18.92 23.64 16.48
C PRO A 171 -18.19 24.89 16.99
N ALA A 172 -18.73 26.04 16.62
CA ALA A 172 -18.24 27.41 16.78
C ALA A 172 -17.66 27.76 18.16
N GLN A 173 -16.63 28.62 18.16
CA GLN A 173 -16.37 29.49 19.30
C GLN A 173 -17.55 30.44 19.48
N GLU A 174 -18.42 30.10 20.43
CA GLU A 174 -19.45 30.99 20.96
C GLU A 174 -18.77 31.94 21.97
N GLY A 175 -18.44 33.14 21.50
CA GLY A 175 -18.01 34.26 22.33
C GLY A 175 -19.23 34.91 22.97
N ASP A 176 -19.40 34.58 24.25
CA ASP A 176 -20.38 35.10 25.20
C ASP A 176 -20.40 36.65 25.23
N ALA A 177 -21.50 37.27 24.82
CA ALA A 177 -21.82 38.67 25.11
C ALA A 177 -23.12 38.70 25.90
N VAL A 178 -22.95 38.71 27.22
CA VAL A 178 -23.99 38.80 28.24
C VAL A 178 -24.93 39.98 27.99
N SER A 179 -26.22 39.68 27.90
CA SER A 179 -27.34 40.61 27.98
C SER A 179 -27.50 41.13 29.41
N SER A 180 -27.46 42.44 29.60
CA SER A 180 -28.12 43.14 30.72
C SER A 180 -28.10 44.65 30.48
N PHE A 181 -29.22 45.24 30.09
CA PHE A 181 -29.72 46.52 30.62
C PHE A 181 -31.19 46.69 30.20
N ALA A 182 -32.09 46.26 31.08
CA ALA A 182 -33.46 46.74 31.11
C ALA A 182 -33.56 47.95 32.06
N ALA A 183 -34.50 48.84 31.74
CA ALA A 183 -35.07 49.93 32.56
C ALA A 183 -34.31 51.28 32.60
N GLY A 184 -34.81 52.23 31.81
CA GLY A 184 -34.53 53.66 31.93
C GLY A 184 -35.70 54.48 31.38
N MET A 185 -36.81 54.54 32.14
CA MET A 185 -37.87 55.53 31.93
C MET A 185 -37.31 56.93 32.21
N ILE A 186 -37.58 57.86 31.29
CA ILE A 186 -37.29 59.29 31.41
C ILE A 186 -38.09 59.87 32.58
N ARG A 187 -37.41 60.62 33.45
CA ARG A 187 -38.01 61.69 34.27
C ARG A 187 -37.38 62.99 33.81
N VAL A 188 -38.14 63.83 33.10
CA VAL A 188 -38.64 65.19 33.45
C VAL A 188 -39.59 65.59 32.32
#